data_AF-A0A0N1GAL4-F1
#
_entry.id   AF-A0A0N1GAL4-F1
#
_cell.length_a   1.000
_cell.length_b   1.000
_cell.length_c   1.000
_cell.angle_alpha   90.00
_cell.angle_beta   90.00
_cell.angle_gamma   90.00
#
_symmetry.space_group_name_H-M   'P 1'
#
loop_
_entity.id
_entity.type
_entity.pdbx_description
1 polymer ?
#
loop_
_entity_poly.entity_id
_entity_poly.type
_entity_poly.pdbx_seq_one_letter_code
_entity_poly.pdbx_strand_id
1 'polypeptide(L)'
;MIGVDAGGGDRLALGVLTQYRMATTEQMHRVIAPSVRIEQTRRRLTRLRAEALVDRITLPQAGRTRVWFPTAYGVQLASEWPEMRGHRPSRTVSDPTAVRLKAGHTLTVTETALAFLEDARRHGDLFRPLDWIPEVHHPIGSGEAVIPDALLYYRRGPADGDNGAMLRAFVEVDRATMGPERLAAKLPAYERLYRYVPAVPGRRPTLQDPVLEEWRRRYPLFPRVLFVLDGTGPAGVENRISALRAGAGLLAPSRFLHDVPVLAASLADLLQHSPSAPVWRPVHDPDPDQRVPWTDSGHRQT
;
A
#
# COMPACT_ATOMS: atom_id res chain seq x y z
N MET A 1 8.07 -33.47 12.89
CA MET A 1 8.91 -32.40 13.48
C MET A 1 10.08 -32.20 12.53
N ILE A 2 9.91 -31.33 11.54
CA ILE A 2 10.88 -31.08 10.47
C ILE A 2 11.10 -29.58 10.48
N GLY A 3 12.36 -29.16 10.58
CA GLY A 3 12.74 -27.74 10.63
C GLY A 3 12.24 -27.04 9.37
N VAL A 4 11.13 -26.30 9.52
CA VAL A 4 10.73 -25.29 8.56
C VAL A 4 11.78 -24.19 8.67
N ASP A 5 12.76 -24.27 7.77
CA ASP A 5 13.82 -23.31 7.47
C ASP A 5 13.86 -22.09 8.40
N ALA A 6 14.57 -22.25 9.53
CA ALA A 6 14.72 -21.17 10.50
C ALA A 6 15.36 -19.91 9.86
N GLY A 7 16.17 -20.09 8.80
CA GLY A 7 16.74 -19.01 8.00
C GLY A 7 15.70 -18.30 7.13
N GLY A 8 14.81 -19.05 6.48
CA GLY A 8 13.72 -18.50 5.67
C GLY A 8 12.77 -17.60 6.47
N GLY A 9 12.44 -17.98 7.70
CA GLY A 9 11.57 -17.18 8.57
C GLY A 9 12.20 -15.86 9.04
N ASP A 10 13.49 -15.86 9.33
CA ASP A 10 14.24 -14.67 9.77
C ASP A 10 14.47 -13.70 8.60
N ARG A 11 14.82 -14.27 7.45
CA ARG A 11 14.94 -13.54 6.18
C ARG A 11 13.63 -12.83 5.83
N LEU A 12 12.50 -13.53 5.83
CA LEU A 12 11.20 -12.92 5.56
C LEU A 12 10.85 -11.81 6.56
N ALA A 13 11.13 -12.01 7.86
CA ALA A 13 10.85 -11.00 8.88
C ALA A 13 11.64 -9.70 8.66
N LEU A 14 12.94 -9.80 8.37
CA LEU A 14 13.75 -8.63 8.07
C LEU A 14 13.36 -7.99 6.73
N GLY A 15 13.00 -8.77 5.72
CA GLY A 15 12.52 -8.27 4.43
C GLY A 15 11.22 -7.46 4.58
N VAL A 16 10.26 -8.01 5.34
CA VAL A 16 9.01 -7.32 5.67
C VAL A 16 9.28 -6.04 6.45
N LEU A 17 10.11 -6.05 7.51
CA LEU A 17 10.41 -4.81 8.25
C LEU A 17 11.14 -3.77 7.38
N THR A 18 11.99 -4.22 6.45
CA THR A 18 12.66 -3.34 5.49
C THR A 18 11.67 -2.69 4.54
N GLN A 19 10.71 -3.45 4.01
CA GLN A 19 9.70 -2.95 3.09
C GLN A 19 8.64 -2.09 3.81
N TYR A 20 8.10 -2.57 4.93
CA TYR A 20 7.03 -1.93 5.69
C TYR A 20 7.54 -0.80 6.58
N ARG A 21 8.86 -0.70 6.77
CA ARG A 21 9.61 0.27 7.57
C ARG A 21 9.40 0.14 9.08
N MET A 22 8.21 -0.19 9.53
CA MET A 22 7.96 -0.53 10.93
C MET A 22 6.66 -1.32 11.10
N ALA A 23 6.62 -2.13 12.17
CA ALA A 23 5.45 -2.89 12.56
C ALA A 23 5.47 -3.20 14.05
N THR A 24 4.30 -3.43 14.64
CA THR A 24 4.23 -4.01 15.99
C THR A 24 4.56 -5.51 15.94
N THR A 25 4.85 -6.10 17.10
CA THR A 25 5.00 -7.57 17.21
C THR A 25 3.78 -8.33 16.69
N GLU A 26 2.58 -7.83 16.99
CA GLU A 26 1.32 -8.44 16.58
C GLU A 26 1.16 -8.39 15.06
N GLN A 27 1.41 -7.21 14.49
CA GLN A 27 1.38 -7.02 13.04
C GLN A 27 2.39 -7.92 12.34
N MET A 28 3.65 -7.97 12.82
CA MET A 28 4.66 -8.88 12.27
C MET A 28 4.19 -10.33 12.32
N HIS A 29 3.58 -10.75 13.42
CA HIS A 29 3.10 -12.12 13.58
C HIS A 29 2.01 -12.46 12.57
N ARG A 30 1.00 -11.59 12.42
CA ARG A 30 -0.09 -11.73 11.44
C ARG A 30 0.42 -11.69 10.00
N VAL A 31 1.46 -10.89 9.71
CA VAL A 31 2.07 -10.84 8.37
C VAL A 31 2.82 -12.13 8.04
N ILE A 32 3.76 -12.57 8.88
CA ILE A 32 4.74 -13.60 8.47
C ILE A 32 4.38 -15.03 8.89
N ALA A 33 3.63 -15.20 9.98
CA ALA A 33 3.42 -16.52 10.57
C ALA A 33 2.15 -16.56 11.42
N PRO A 34 0.94 -16.36 10.85
CA PRO A 34 -0.30 -16.32 11.62
C PRO A 34 -0.72 -17.67 12.24
N SER A 35 -0.18 -18.78 11.72
CA SER A 35 -0.52 -20.15 12.16
C SER A 35 0.34 -20.68 13.30
N VAL A 36 1.41 -19.98 13.70
CA VAL A 36 2.27 -20.37 14.83
C VAL A 36 1.93 -19.55 16.08
N ARG A 37 2.54 -19.88 17.22
CA ARG A 37 2.38 -19.05 18.42
C ARG A 37 3.17 -17.74 18.30
N ILE A 38 2.58 -16.62 18.73
CA ILE A 38 3.20 -15.29 18.71
C ILE A 38 4.58 -15.24 19.38
N GLU A 39 4.83 -16.10 20.36
CA GLU A 39 6.13 -16.26 21.03
C GLU A 39 7.26 -16.56 20.06
N GLN A 40 6.99 -17.29 18.97
CA GLN A 40 8.00 -17.57 17.94
C GLN A 40 8.41 -16.29 17.21
N THR A 41 7.43 -15.46 16.83
CA THR A 41 7.69 -14.14 16.25
C THR A 41 8.46 -13.24 17.21
N ARG A 42 8.09 -13.23 18.50
CA ARG A 42 8.82 -12.47 19.53
C ARG A 42 10.28 -12.91 19.62
N ARG A 43 10.55 -14.22 19.70
CA ARG A 43 11.91 -14.77 19.74
C ARG A 43 12.70 -14.40 18.49
N ARG A 44 12.07 -14.49 17.32
CA ARG A 44 12.67 -14.08 16.04
C ARG A 44 13.09 -12.61 16.05
N LEU A 45 12.20 -11.70 16.43
CA LEU A 45 12.50 -10.26 16.50
C LEU A 45 13.59 -9.94 17.54
N THR A 46 13.59 -10.63 18.68
CA THR A 46 14.65 -10.49 19.69
C THR A 46 16.01 -10.94 19.16
N ARG A 47 16.07 -12.04 18.41
CA ARG A 47 17.30 -12.54 17.78
C ARG A 47 17.81 -11.58 16.70
N LEU A 48 16.96 -11.14 15.77
CA LEU A 48 17.33 -10.13 14.76
C LEU A 48 17.86 -8.84 15.40
N ARG A 49 17.34 -8.47 16.57
CA ARG A 49 17.85 -7.32 17.34
C ARG A 49 19.20 -7.58 17.99
N ALA A 50 19.44 -8.79 18.51
CA ALA A 50 20.74 -9.18 19.05
C ALA A 50 21.83 -9.16 17.96
N GLU A 51 21.46 -9.43 16.71
CA GLU A 51 22.31 -9.33 15.52
C GLU A 51 22.39 -7.90 14.93
N ALA A 52 21.81 -6.91 15.61
CA ALA A 52 21.76 -5.50 15.19
C ALA A 52 21.09 -5.25 13.82
N LEU A 53 20.25 -6.17 13.34
CA LEU A 53 19.51 -6.04 12.09
C LEU A 53 18.22 -5.22 12.24
N VAL A 54 17.60 -5.26 13.42
CA VAL A 54 16.41 -4.49 13.76
C VAL A 54 16.56 -3.85 15.12
N ASP A 55 15.83 -2.77 15.38
CA ASP A 55 15.69 -2.19 16.72
C ASP A 55 14.22 -1.93 17.03
N ARG A 56 13.94 -1.42 18.24
CA ARG A 56 12.59 -1.14 18.69
C ARG A 56 12.48 0.15 19.50
N ILE A 57 11.37 0.85 19.29
CA ILE A 57 10.91 1.87 20.23
C ILE A 57 9.73 1.35 21.04
N THR A 58 9.48 1.98 22.18
CA THR A 58 8.24 1.79 22.95
C THR A 58 7.42 3.07 22.85
N LEU A 59 6.17 2.93 22.41
CA LEU A 59 5.22 4.03 22.36
C LEU A 59 4.62 4.26 23.75
N PRO A 60 4.36 5.53 24.15
CA PRO A 60 3.85 5.87 25.49
C PRO A 60 2.36 5.58 25.68
N GLN A 61 1.64 5.19 24.63
CA GLN A 61 0.20 4.89 24.67
C GLN A 61 -0.10 3.69 25.58
N ALA A 62 -1.36 3.60 26.03
CA ALA A 62 -1.86 2.51 26.88
C ALA A 62 -1.45 1.14 26.30
N GLY A 63 -0.60 0.41 27.02
CA GLY A 63 -0.09 -0.90 26.59
C GLY A 63 1.41 -0.97 26.26
N ARG A 64 2.15 0.14 26.26
CA ARG A 64 3.62 0.16 26.00
C ARG A 64 3.97 -0.60 24.73
N THR A 65 3.24 -0.33 23.66
CA THR A 65 3.37 -1.03 22.38
C THR A 65 4.79 -0.93 21.85
N ARG A 66 5.38 -2.09 21.52
CA ARG A 66 6.71 -2.18 20.93
C ARG A 66 6.58 -2.09 19.41
N VAL A 67 7.27 -1.14 18.82
CA VAL A 67 7.35 -0.95 17.37
C VAL A 67 8.76 -1.32 16.95
N TRP A 68 8.86 -2.26 16.03
CA TRP A 68 10.10 -2.75 15.46
C TRP A 68 10.36 -2.07 14.13
N PHE A 69 11.62 -1.77 13.83
CA PHE A 69 12.06 -1.13 12.60
C PHE A 69 13.46 -1.64 12.23
N PRO A 70 13.84 -1.67 10.95
CA PRO A 70 15.16 -2.13 10.53
C PRO A 70 16.23 -1.09 10.90
N THR A 71 17.41 -1.56 11.29
CA THR A 71 18.59 -0.67 11.40
C THR A 71 19.13 -0.37 10.01
N ALA A 72 20.04 0.60 9.89
CA ALA A 72 20.73 0.86 8.62
C ALA A 72 21.45 -0.40 8.09
N TYR A 73 22.06 -1.19 8.99
CA TYR A 73 22.71 -2.45 8.65
C TYR A 73 21.71 -3.51 8.18
N GLY A 74 20.56 -3.65 8.85
CA GLY A 74 19.49 -4.57 8.43
C GLY A 74 18.93 -4.23 7.05
N VAL A 75 18.73 -2.94 6.75
CA VAL A 75 18.30 -2.50 5.41
C VAL A 75 19.35 -2.84 4.36
N GLN A 76 20.63 -2.56 4.63
CA GLN A 76 21.72 -2.85 3.70
C GLN A 76 21.74 -4.34 3.34
N LEU A 77 21.72 -5.21 4.34
CA LEU A 77 21.73 -6.67 4.14
C LEU A 77 20.49 -7.15 3.37
N ALA A 78 19.30 -6.68 3.74
CA ALA A 78 18.06 -7.07 3.08
C ALA A 78 18.01 -6.59 1.62
N SER A 79 18.61 -5.44 1.31
CA SER A 79 18.61 -4.86 -0.03
C SER A 79 19.40 -5.68 -1.06
N GLU A 80 20.27 -6.59 -0.62
CA GLU A 80 21.03 -7.49 -1.50
C GLU A 80 20.20 -8.69 -1.97
N TRP A 81 19.05 -8.92 -1.35
CA TRP A 81 18.23 -10.10 -1.61
C TRP A 81 17.46 -10.01 -2.93
N PRO A 82 17.37 -11.11 -3.70
CA PRO A 82 16.63 -11.14 -4.96
C PRO A 82 15.20 -10.60 -4.85
N GLU A 83 14.48 -10.97 -3.80
CA GLU A 83 13.10 -10.56 -3.55
C GLU A 83 12.95 -9.06 -3.22
N MET A 84 14.04 -8.38 -2.82
CA MET A 84 14.04 -6.94 -2.51
C MET A 84 14.54 -6.08 -3.68
N ARG A 85 15.04 -6.69 -4.78
CA ARG A 85 15.53 -5.96 -5.95
C ARG A 85 14.40 -5.14 -6.59
N GLY A 86 14.72 -3.93 -7.03
CA GLY A 86 13.75 -3.00 -7.63
C GLY A 86 12.90 -2.22 -6.62
N HIS A 87 12.94 -2.59 -5.33
CA HIS A 87 12.12 -2.01 -4.27
C HIS A 87 13.00 -1.32 -3.21
N ARG A 88 13.90 -0.44 -3.65
CA ARG A 88 14.71 0.35 -2.70
C ARG A 88 13.80 1.29 -1.92
N PRO A 89 13.76 1.22 -0.57
CA PRO A 89 13.01 2.18 0.22
C PRO A 89 13.51 3.59 -0.10
N SER A 90 12.60 4.48 -0.51
CA SER A 90 12.95 5.84 -0.93
C SER A 90 13.65 6.66 0.17
N ARG A 91 13.34 6.35 1.44
CA ARG A 91 14.05 6.85 2.64
C ARG A 91 13.98 5.81 3.76
N THR A 92 15.13 5.42 4.30
CA THR A 92 15.20 4.53 5.46
C THR A 92 14.80 5.30 6.72
N VAL A 93 13.81 4.79 7.45
CA VAL A 93 13.48 5.26 8.80
C VAL A 93 14.28 4.40 9.79
N SER A 94 15.57 4.69 9.93
CA SER A 94 16.49 3.96 10.82
C SER A 94 16.77 4.67 12.15
N ASP A 95 16.20 5.87 12.35
CA ASP A 95 16.38 6.68 13.56
C ASP A 95 15.15 6.58 14.49
N PRO A 96 15.32 6.28 15.80
CA PRO A 96 14.23 6.15 16.75
C PRO A 96 13.26 7.35 16.83
N THR A 97 13.75 8.58 16.65
CA THR A 97 12.91 9.79 16.69
C THR A 97 12.03 9.86 15.45
N ALA A 98 12.62 9.63 14.27
CA ALA A 98 11.89 9.54 13.01
C ALA A 98 10.84 8.42 13.03
N VAL A 99 11.18 7.25 13.59
CA VAL A 99 10.21 6.15 13.80
C VAL A 99 9.05 6.62 14.66
N ARG A 100 9.32 7.27 15.79
CA ARG A 100 8.27 7.73 16.71
C ARG A 100 7.31 8.73 16.06
N LEU A 101 7.84 9.71 15.31
CA LEU A 101 7.04 10.72 14.62
C LEU A 101 6.16 10.12 13.52
N LYS A 102 6.63 9.06 12.85
CA LYS A 102 5.91 8.40 11.76
C LYS A 102 5.07 7.19 12.19
N ALA A 103 5.18 6.75 13.44
CA ALA A 103 4.57 5.52 13.94
C ALA A 103 3.07 5.47 13.69
N GLY A 104 2.34 6.53 14.03
CA GLY A 104 0.89 6.55 13.86
C GLY A 104 0.45 6.26 12.42
N HIS A 105 1.03 6.95 11.43
CA HIS A 105 0.70 6.75 10.02
C HIS A 105 1.17 5.39 9.50
N THR A 106 2.44 5.06 9.72
CA THR A 106 3.04 3.86 9.17
C THR A 106 2.39 2.58 9.72
N LEU A 107 2.01 2.58 11.00
CA LEU A 107 1.31 1.43 11.59
C LEU A 107 -0.11 1.25 11.03
N THR A 108 -0.83 2.33 10.69
CA THR A 108 -2.13 2.24 10.00
C THR A 108 -1.97 1.75 8.56
N VAL A 109 -0.91 2.17 7.85
CA VAL A 109 -0.56 1.64 6.52
C VAL A 109 -0.29 0.12 6.60
N THR A 110 0.47 -0.31 7.61
CA THR A 110 0.70 -1.74 7.88
C THR A 110 -0.59 -2.49 8.25
N GLU A 111 -1.49 -1.88 9.02
CA GLU A 111 -2.78 -2.48 9.36
C GLU A 111 -3.68 -2.65 8.12
N THR A 112 -3.63 -1.68 7.20
CA THR A 112 -4.31 -1.76 5.92
C THR A 112 -3.77 -2.95 5.12
N ALA A 113 -2.45 -3.10 5.02
CA ALA A 113 -1.83 -4.26 4.35
C ALA A 113 -2.30 -5.59 4.95
N LEU A 114 -2.43 -5.66 6.29
CA LEU A 114 -2.92 -6.85 6.98
C LEU A 114 -4.36 -7.20 6.62
N ALA A 115 -5.25 -6.20 6.50
CA ALA A 115 -6.63 -6.44 6.08
C ALA A 115 -6.69 -7.16 4.72
N PHE A 116 -5.85 -6.73 3.75
CA PHE A 116 -5.74 -7.39 2.45
C PHE A 116 -5.06 -8.78 2.53
N LEU A 117 -4.02 -8.94 3.36
CA LEU A 117 -3.33 -10.24 3.53
C LEU A 117 -4.27 -11.30 4.10
N GLU A 118 -5.08 -10.94 5.08
CA GLU A 118 -6.03 -11.86 5.71
C GLU A 118 -7.23 -12.15 4.82
N ASP A 119 -7.70 -11.16 4.07
CA ASP A 119 -8.70 -11.35 3.03
C ASP A 119 -8.25 -12.34 1.96
N ALA A 120 -7.04 -12.15 1.42
CA ALA A 120 -6.50 -13.02 0.38
C ALA A 120 -6.38 -14.47 0.88
N ARG A 121 -5.87 -14.67 2.10
CA ARG A 121 -5.77 -15.99 2.73
C ARG A 121 -7.13 -16.68 2.88
N ARG A 122 -8.18 -15.92 3.24
CA ARG A 122 -9.54 -16.46 3.37
C ARG A 122 -10.12 -16.91 2.03
N HIS A 123 -9.80 -16.20 0.95
CA HIS A 123 -10.33 -16.48 -0.38
C HIS A 123 -9.43 -17.41 -1.22
N GLY A 124 -8.26 -17.78 -0.70
CA GLY A 124 -7.27 -18.57 -1.47
C GLY A 124 -6.62 -17.76 -2.60
N ASP A 125 -6.70 -16.43 -2.53
CA ASP A 125 -6.06 -15.51 -3.45
C ASP A 125 -4.58 -15.32 -3.08
N LEU A 126 -3.79 -14.84 -4.03
CA LEU A 126 -2.38 -14.55 -3.79
C LEU A 126 -2.15 -13.08 -3.54
N PHE A 127 -1.76 -12.85 -2.31
CA PHE A 127 -1.18 -11.61 -1.86
C PHE A 127 -0.20 -11.97 -0.77
N ARG A 128 1.09 -11.90 -1.09
CA ARG A 128 2.20 -12.25 -0.19
C ARG A 128 2.63 -10.99 0.57
N PRO A 129 3.31 -11.13 1.72
CA PRO A 129 3.82 -9.98 2.47
C PRO A 129 4.62 -8.98 1.64
N LEU A 130 5.40 -9.46 0.67
CA LEU A 130 6.23 -8.57 -0.16
C LEU A 130 5.51 -7.99 -1.39
N ASP A 131 4.24 -8.34 -1.61
CA ASP A 131 3.43 -7.77 -2.70
C ASP A 131 2.81 -6.40 -2.32
N TRP A 132 2.99 -5.96 -1.07
CA TRP A 132 2.62 -4.62 -0.59
C TRP A 132 3.84 -3.72 -0.45
N ILE A 133 3.96 -2.70 -1.29
CA ILE A 133 5.16 -1.86 -1.38
C ILE A 133 4.81 -0.42 -0.96
N PRO A 134 5.24 0.03 0.23
CA PRO A 134 5.00 1.40 0.67
C PRO A 134 5.80 2.45 -0.11
N GLU A 135 5.22 3.64 -0.27
CA GLU A 135 5.88 4.85 -0.78
C GLU A 135 6.65 4.69 -2.11
N VAL A 136 5.99 4.12 -3.13
CA VAL A 136 6.57 3.96 -4.48
C VAL A 136 6.60 5.30 -5.22
N HIS A 137 7.77 5.72 -5.68
CA HIS A 137 7.95 7.01 -6.35
C HIS A 137 7.58 6.99 -7.85
N HIS A 138 6.63 7.85 -8.24
CA HIS A 138 6.19 8.03 -9.63
C HIS A 138 6.45 9.47 -10.10
N PRO A 139 7.56 9.74 -10.81
CA PRO A 139 7.88 11.09 -11.26
C PRO A 139 6.87 11.58 -12.32
N ILE A 140 6.47 12.84 -12.22
CA ILE A 140 5.53 13.50 -13.15
C ILE A 140 6.10 14.80 -13.75
N GLY A 141 7.43 14.90 -13.81
CA GLY A 141 8.17 16.03 -14.38
C GLY A 141 8.40 17.17 -13.37
N SER A 142 9.27 18.12 -13.72
CA SER A 142 9.55 19.33 -12.93
C SER A 142 9.93 19.11 -11.46
N GLY A 143 10.51 17.96 -11.13
CA GLY A 143 10.84 17.57 -9.76
C GLY A 143 9.66 17.10 -8.90
N GLU A 144 8.47 17.01 -9.49
CA GLU A 144 7.26 16.52 -8.82
C GLU A 144 7.09 15.01 -9.01
N ALA A 145 6.43 14.38 -8.05
CA ALA A 145 6.11 12.95 -8.09
C ALA A 145 4.83 12.65 -7.32
N VAL A 146 4.11 11.63 -7.78
CA VAL A 146 3.07 10.96 -7.00
C VAL A 146 3.72 9.85 -6.17
N ILE A 147 3.46 9.85 -4.87
CA ILE A 147 3.96 8.86 -3.93
C ILE A 147 2.74 8.34 -3.15
N PRO A 148 2.07 7.27 -3.61
CA PRO A 148 1.04 6.61 -2.81
C PRO A 148 1.63 6.14 -1.48
N ASP A 149 0.80 6.04 -0.45
CA ASP A 149 1.19 5.40 0.81
C ASP A 149 1.60 3.94 0.58
N ALA A 150 0.94 3.24 -0.36
CA ALA A 150 1.37 1.94 -0.84
C ALA A 150 0.92 1.60 -2.26
N LEU A 151 1.63 0.66 -2.88
CA LEU A 151 1.21 -0.06 -4.08
C LEU A 151 1.05 -1.52 -3.71
N LEU A 152 -0.08 -2.12 -4.07
CA LEU A 152 -0.30 -3.56 -3.91
C LEU A 152 -0.36 -4.27 -5.27
N TYR A 153 0.21 -5.48 -5.30
CA TYR A 153 0.04 -6.45 -6.37
C TYR A 153 -0.78 -7.62 -5.83
N TYR A 154 -1.85 -7.99 -6.51
CA TYR A 154 -2.78 -9.01 -6.03
C TYR A 154 -3.17 -9.91 -7.18
N ARG A 155 -3.30 -11.22 -6.93
CA ARG A 155 -3.85 -12.15 -7.91
C ARG A 155 -5.03 -12.89 -7.33
N ARG A 156 -6.18 -12.78 -7.99
CA ARG A 156 -7.36 -13.59 -7.64
C ARG A 156 -7.11 -15.05 -8.03
N GLY A 157 -7.47 -15.98 -7.17
CA GLY A 157 -7.25 -17.41 -7.35
C GLY A 157 -5.87 -17.91 -6.89
N PRO A 158 -5.69 -19.25 -6.85
CA PRO A 158 -4.53 -19.88 -6.23
C PRO A 158 -3.21 -19.70 -7.01
N ALA A 159 -2.10 -20.06 -6.35
CA ALA A 159 -0.73 -20.03 -6.89
C ALA A 159 -0.54 -20.79 -8.20
N ASP A 160 -1.26 -21.89 -8.34
CA ASP A 160 -1.06 -22.83 -9.45
C ASP A 160 -2.17 -22.73 -10.50
N GLY A 161 -3.04 -21.71 -10.39
CA GLY A 161 -4.09 -21.44 -11.36
C GLY A 161 -3.59 -20.58 -12.52
N ASP A 162 -3.73 -21.08 -13.76
CA ASP A 162 -3.28 -20.39 -14.98
C ASP A 162 -4.10 -19.13 -15.34
N ASN A 163 -5.25 -18.89 -14.70
CA ASN A 163 -6.22 -17.85 -15.08
C ASN A 163 -6.51 -16.79 -14.00
N GLY A 164 -5.61 -16.61 -13.02
CA GLY A 164 -5.83 -15.63 -11.96
C GLY A 164 -5.76 -14.18 -12.44
N ALA A 165 -6.83 -13.40 -12.24
CA ALA A 165 -6.85 -11.98 -12.61
C ALA A 165 -5.85 -11.18 -11.76
N MET A 166 -4.92 -10.49 -12.43
CA MET A 166 -3.93 -9.63 -11.78
C MET A 166 -4.52 -8.25 -11.51
N LEU A 167 -4.60 -7.88 -10.23
CA LEU A 167 -5.08 -6.60 -9.75
C LEU A 167 -3.92 -5.79 -9.16
N ARG A 168 -4.00 -4.47 -9.33
CA ARG A 168 -3.05 -3.51 -8.76
C ARG A 168 -3.82 -2.31 -8.22
N ALA A 169 -3.35 -1.77 -7.11
CA ALA A 169 -3.90 -0.54 -6.56
C ALA A 169 -2.82 0.31 -5.89
N PHE A 170 -2.88 1.61 -6.17
CA PHE A 170 -2.34 2.66 -5.32
C PHE A 170 -3.28 2.85 -4.14
N VAL A 171 -2.73 2.85 -2.94
CA VAL A 171 -3.47 3.01 -1.69
C VAL A 171 -3.01 4.29 -1.01
N GLU A 172 -3.98 5.11 -0.62
CA GLU A 172 -3.83 6.34 0.15
C GLU A 172 -4.54 6.13 1.49
N VAL A 173 -3.79 6.20 2.59
CA VAL A 173 -4.33 6.05 3.94
C VAL A 173 -4.50 7.44 4.54
N ASP A 174 -5.72 7.87 4.82
CA ASP A 174 -5.97 9.16 5.47
C ASP A 174 -6.36 8.95 6.93
N ARG A 175 -5.47 9.34 7.86
CA ARG A 175 -5.72 9.28 9.31
C ARG A 175 -6.41 10.50 9.87
N ALA A 176 -7.11 11.25 9.02
CA ALA A 176 -7.75 12.51 9.36
C ALA A 176 -6.80 13.59 9.93
N THR A 177 -5.50 13.49 9.66
CA THR A 177 -4.49 14.49 10.07
C THR A 177 -4.45 15.70 9.12
N MET A 178 -5.01 15.56 7.92
CA MET A 178 -5.23 16.64 6.97
C MET A 178 -6.72 16.94 6.78
N GLY A 179 -7.00 18.15 6.29
CA GLY A 179 -8.36 18.54 5.92
C GLY A 179 -8.88 17.74 4.71
N PRO A 180 -10.19 17.47 4.61
CA PRO A 180 -10.80 16.73 3.50
C PRO A 180 -10.47 17.28 2.11
N GLU A 181 -10.36 18.60 1.96
CA GLU A 181 -9.98 19.23 0.69
C GLU A 181 -8.55 18.88 0.25
N ARG A 182 -7.61 18.77 1.19
CA ARG A 182 -6.23 18.34 0.89
C ARG A 182 -6.16 16.88 0.47
N LEU A 183 -7.04 16.04 1.02
CA LEU A 183 -7.21 14.66 0.57
C LEU A 183 -7.73 14.63 -0.87
N ALA A 184 -8.78 15.40 -1.17
CA ALA A 184 -9.34 15.51 -2.52
C ALA A 184 -8.35 16.07 -3.55
N ALA A 185 -7.47 16.99 -3.14
CA ALA A 185 -6.41 17.56 -3.97
C ALA A 185 -5.34 16.54 -4.41
N LYS A 186 -5.35 15.30 -3.88
CA LYS A 186 -4.53 14.21 -4.42
C LYS A 186 -5.03 13.71 -5.78
N LEU A 187 -6.33 13.83 -6.08
CA LEU A 187 -6.92 13.31 -7.32
C LEU A 187 -6.30 13.92 -8.60
N PRO A 188 -6.13 15.27 -8.71
CA PRO A 188 -5.43 15.86 -9.84
C PRO A 188 -3.99 15.35 -10.03
N ALA A 189 -3.30 14.97 -8.96
CA ALA A 189 -1.94 14.43 -9.07
C ALA A 189 -1.93 13.05 -9.74
N TYR A 190 -2.90 12.18 -9.39
CA TYR A 190 -3.08 10.89 -10.07
C TYR A 190 -3.54 11.05 -11.52
N GLU A 191 -4.40 12.03 -11.80
CA GLU A 191 -4.82 12.35 -13.17
C GLU A 191 -3.65 12.84 -14.03
N ARG A 192 -2.76 13.66 -13.45
CA ARG A 192 -1.50 14.05 -14.07
C ARG A 192 -0.58 12.87 -14.30
N LEU A 193 -0.43 11.96 -13.33
CA LEU A 193 0.34 10.73 -13.51
C LEU A 193 -0.23 9.86 -14.64
N TYR A 194 -1.56 9.73 -14.72
CA TYR A 194 -2.25 8.96 -15.76
C TYR A 194 -1.92 9.45 -17.17
N ARG A 195 -1.78 10.77 -17.34
CA ARG A 195 -1.48 11.42 -18.62
C ARG A 195 0.00 11.73 -18.83
N TYR A 196 0.86 11.42 -17.85
CA TYR A 196 2.24 11.90 -17.87
C TYR A 196 3.07 11.15 -18.91
N VAL A 197 3.54 11.91 -19.90
CA VAL A 197 4.51 11.48 -20.90
C VAL A 197 5.83 12.20 -20.62
N PRO A 198 6.93 11.47 -20.37
CA PRO A 198 8.24 12.08 -20.20
C PRO A 198 8.70 12.76 -21.49
N ALA A 199 9.07 14.04 -21.41
CA ALA A 199 9.83 14.68 -22.48
C ALA A 199 11.27 14.15 -22.45
N VAL A 200 11.76 13.55 -23.54
CA VAL A 200 13.17 13.12 -23.68
C VAL A 200 13.98 14.31 -24.21
N PRO A 201 14.89 14.92 -23.41
CA PRO A 201 15.71 16.03 -23.88
C PRO A 201 16.59 15.59 -25.06
N GLY A 202 16.61 16.39 -26.13
CA GLY A 202 17.49 16.16 -27.29
C GLY A 202 17.00 15.13 -28.33
N ARG A 203 15.89 14.43 -28.10
CA ARG A 203 15.27 13.54 -29.10
C ARG A 203 14.06 14.25 -29.70
N ARG A 204 14.14 14.65 -30.98
CA ARG A 204 12.92 14.97 -31.74
C ARG A 204 12.10 13.69 -31.84
N PRO A 205 10.83 13.68 -31.42
CA PRO A 205 9.96 12.52 -31.66
C PRO A 205 9.95 12.29 -33.18
N THR A 206 10.50 11.17 -33.63
CA THR A 206 10.23 10.69 -34.98
C THR A 206 8.76 10.25 -35.00
N LEU A 207 8.08 10.40 -36.14
CA LEU A 207 6.68 9.99 -36.34
C LEU A 207 6.40 8.50 -36.01
N GLN A 208 7.43 7.71 -35.67
CA GLN A 208 7.39 6.27 -35.45
C GLN A 208 7.58 5.85 -33.99
N ASP A 209 7.99 6.75 -33.07
CA ASP A 209 8.10 6.38 -31.65
C ASP A 209 6.76 6.61 -30.95
N PRO A 210 6.07 5.57 -30.45
CA PRO A 210 4.84 5.75 -29.70
C PRO A 210 5.14 6.53 -28.42
N VAL A 211 4.52 7.69 -28.31
CA VAL A 211 4.55 8.55 -27.12
C VAL A 211 3.71 7.85 -26.05
N LEU A 212 4.34 7.00 -25.25
CA LEU A 212 3.69 6.23 -24.19
C LEU A 212 3.83 6.94 -22.84
N GLU A 213 2.75 6.89 -22.06
CA GLU A 213 2.73 7.38 -20.69
C GLU A 213 3.70 6.58 -19.81
N GLU A 214 4.40 7.24 -18.89
CA GLU A 214 5.47 6.64 -18.09
C GLU A 214 4.99 5.42 -17.29
N TRP A 215 3.75 5.46 -16.81
CA TRP A 215 3.18 4.36 -16.03
C TRP A 215 3.04 3.07 -16.85
N ARG A 216 2.83 3.14 -18.17
CA ARG A 216 2.69 1.96 -19.05
C ARG A 216 3.97 1.13 -19.13
N ARG A 217 5.11 1.73 -18.81
CA ARG A 217 6.39 1.00 -18.70
C ARG A 217 6.44 0.08 -17.48
N ARG A 218 5.65 0.39 -16.44
CA ARG A 218 5.64 -0.33 -15.15
C ARG A 218 4.42 -1.20 -14.97
N TYR A 219 3.28 -0.79 -15.54
CA TYR A 219 2.00 -1.44 -15.33
C TYR A 219 1.29 -1.72 -16.66
N PRO A 220 0.82 -2.96 -16.90
CA PRO A 220 0.00 -3.27 -18.07
C PRO A 220 -1.31 -2.48 -18.11
N LEU A 221 -1.88 -2.20 -16.93
CA LEU A 221 -3.07 -1.37 -16.72
C LEU A 221 -2.78 -0.40 -15.58
N PHE A 222 -3.32 0.81 -15.65
CA PHE A 222 -3.14 1.78 -14.57
C PHE A 222 -3.70 1.22 -13.25
N PRO A 223 -2.94 1.25 -12.14
CA PRO A 223 -3.43 0.76 -10.85
C PRO A 223 -4.66 1.54 -10.38
N ARG A 224 -5.61 0.83 -9.76
CA ARG A 224 -6.77 1.47 -9.09
C ARG A 224 -6.28 2.45 -8.03
N VAL A 225 -7.10 3.43 -7.66
CA VAL A 225 -6.79 4.34 -6.55
C VAL A 225 -7.75 4.08 -5.41
N LEU A 226 -7.22 3.64 -4.28
CA LEU A 226 -8.00 3.28 -3.09
C LEU A 226 -7.68 4.24 -1.95
N PHE A 227 -8.70 4.92 -1.44
CA PHE A 227 -8.62 5.75 -0.24
C PHE A 227 -9.13 4.96 0.96
N VAL A 228 -8.28 4.78 1.96
CA VAL A 228 -8.61 4.10 3.22
C VAL A 228 -8.65 5.13 4.33
N LEU A 229 -9.82 5.35 4.90
CA LEU A 229 -10.10 6.44 5.83
C LEU A 229 -10.08 5.94 7.28
N ASP A 230 -9.27 6.56 8.13
CA ASP A 230 -9.06 6.20 9.54
C ASP A 230 -8.98 7.47 10.42
N GLY A 231 -8.97 7.30 11.74
CA GLY A 231 -8.73 8.38 12.69
C GLY A 231 -9.90 9.36 12.83
N THR A 232 -11.08 9.00 12.32
CA THR A 232 -12.29 9.81 12.43
C THR A 232 -13.54 8.94 12.59
N GLY A 233 -14.61 9.50 13.14
CA GLY A 233 -15.90 8.82 13.29
C GLY A 233 -16.70 8.78 11.98
N PRO A 234 -17.89 8.15 11.98
CA PRO A 234 -18.71 7.98 10.77
C PRO A 234 -18.97 9.29 10.01
N ALA A 235 -19.33 10.37 10.71
CA ALA A 235 -19.53 11.68 10.09
C ALA A 235 -18.26 12.23 9.42
N GLY A 236 -17.08 11.97 9.99
CA GLY A 236 -15.82 12.41 9.42
C GLY A 236 -15.39 11.59 8.19
N VAL A 237 -15.80 10.32 8.11
CA VAL A 237 -15.67 9.47 6.92
C VAL A 237 -16.58 10.01 5.80
N GLU A 238 -17.85 10.30 6.09
CA GLU A 238 -18.78 10.88 5.12
C GLU A 238 -18.28 12.21 4.55
N ASN A 239 -17.78 13.10 5.40
CA ASN A 239 -17.23 14.38 4.97
C ASN A 239 -16.03 14.22 4.02
N ARG A 240 -15.18 13.22 4.24
CA ARG A 240 -14.02 12.92 3.38
C ARG A 240 -14.42 12.34 2.04
N ILE A 241 -15.39 11.41 2.04
CA ILE A 241 -15.95 10.86 0.81
C ILE A 241 -16.65 11.96 0.00
N SER A 242 -17.37 12.86 0.66
CA SER A 242 -18.01 14.02 0.02
C SER A 242 -16.98 14.96 -0.62
N ALA A 243 -15.85 15.21 0.06
CA ALA A 243 -14.75 15.99 -0.50
C ALA A 243 -14.08 15.29 -1.69
N LEU A 244 -13.85 13.96 -1.62
CA LEU A 244 -13.33 13.17 -2.73
C LEU A 244 -14.27 13.22 -3.94
N ARG A 245 -15.59 13.13 -3.72
CA ARG A 245 -16.61 13.27 -4.77
C ARG A 245 -16.62 14.66 -5.39
N ALA A 246 -16.53 15.71 -4.58
CA ALA A 246 -16.41 17.08 -5.07
C ALA A 246 -15.15 17.26 -5.93
N GLY A 247 -14.00 16.74 -5.46
CA GLY A 247 -12.75 16.74 -6.20
C GLY A 247 -12.83 15.95 -7.51
N ALA A 248 -13.50 14.80 -7.51
CA ALA A 248 -13.75 14.01 -8.70
C ALA A 248 -14.67 14.75 -9.70
N GLY A 249 -15.67 15.48 -9.21
CA GLY A 249 -16.53 16.32 -10.05
C GLY A 249 -15.76 17.40 -10.82
N LEU A 250 -14.72 17.98 -10.22
CA LEU A 250 -13.82 18.93 -10.90
C LEU A 250 -12.99 18.26 -12.01
N LEU A 251 -12.80 16.95 -11.94
CA LEU A 251 -12.10 16.14 -12.94
C LEU A 251 -13.06 15.45 -13.93
N ALA A 252 -14.37 15.67 -13.86
CA ALA A 252 -15.35 14.95 -14.67
C ALA A 252 -15.10 14.95 -16.19
N PRO A 253 -14.51 15.99 -16.83
CA PRO A 253 -14.12 15.92 -18.24
C PRO A 253 -12.97 14.94 -18.53
N SER A 254 -12.32 14.39 -17.51
CA SER A 254 -11.14 13.56 -17.62
C SER A 254 -11.49 12.08 -17.85
N ARG A 255 -10.86 11.48 -18.87
CA ARG A 255 -10.88 10.02 -19.06
C ARG A 255 -10.35 9.22 -17.87
N PHE A 256 -9.56 9.84 -17.00
CA PHE A 256 -8.99 9.19 -15.82
C PHE A 256 -10.07 8.53 -14.94
N LEU A 257 -11.15 9.23 -14.62
CA LEU A 257 -12.20 8.70 -13.75
C LEU A 257 -13.08 7.65 -14.42
N HIS A 258 -13.09 7.62 -15.77
CA HIS A 258 -13.77 6.59 -16.54
C HIS A 258 -12.91 5.31 -16.63
N ASP A 259 -11.60 5.45 -16.82
CA ASP A 259 -10.70 4.33 -17.11
C ASP A 259 -10.10 3.70 -15.85
N VAL A 260 -10.09 4.44 -14.73
CA VAL A 260 -9.45 4.06 -13.47
C VAL A 260 -10.46 4.05 -12.33
N PRO A 261 -10.72 2.89 -11.70
CA PRO A 261 -11.52 2.84 -10.48
C PRO A 261 -10.86 3.63 -9.36
N VAL A 262 -11.59 4.64 -8.86
CA VAL A 262 -11.21 5.44 -7.69
C VAL A 262 -12.26 5.23 -6.61
N LEU A 263 -11.84 4.62 -5.50
CA LEU A 263 -12.72 4.10 -4.48
C LEU A 263 -12.30 4.58 -3.08
N ALA A 264 -13.28 4.74 -2.18
CA ALA A 264 -13.03 5.08 -0.79
C ALA A 264 -13.77 4.15 0.18
N ALA A 265 -13.12 3.75 1.28
CA ALA A 265 -13.73 2.97 2.36
C ALA A 265 -13.11 3.36 3.70
N SER A 266 -13.82 3.15 4.82
CA SER A 266 -13.20 3.30 6.13
C SER A 266 -12.36 2.07 6.48
N LEU A 267 -11.25 2.24 7.21
CA LEU A 267 -10.46 1.11 7.70
C LEU A 267 -11.30 0.21 8.62
N ALA A 268 -12.24 0.78 9.38
CA ALA A 268 -13.16 0.03 10.21
C ALA A 268 -14.01 -0.96 9.39
N ASP A 269 -14.55 -0.52 8.25
CA ASP A 269 -15.33 -1.39 7.35
C ASP A 269 -14.46 -2.50 6.75
N LEU A 270 -13.21 -2.20 6.38
CA LEU A 270 -12.28 -3.20 5.85
C LEU A 270 -11.97 -4.28 6.90
N LEU A 271 -11.78 -3.90 8.16
CA LEU A 271 -11.51 -4.84 9.25
C LEU A 271 -12.74 -5.67 9.62
N GLN A 272 -13.94 -5.08 9.58
CA GLN A 272 -15.18 -5.74 9.95
C GLN A 272 -15.70 -6.68 8.84
N HIS A 273 -15.63 -6.25 7.59
CA HIS A 273 -16.28 -6.92 6.46
C HIS A 273 -15.33 -7.51 5.44
N SER A 274 -14.04 -7.19 5.51
CA SER A 274 -12.98 -7.50 4.53
C SER A 274 -12.88 -6.52 3.34
N PRO A 275 -11.67 -6.27 2.81
CA PRO A 275 -11.48 -5.54 1.56
C PRO A 275 -12.28 -6.09 0.38
N SER A 276 -12.36 -7.40 0.15
CA SER A 276 -13.11 -7.95 -0.99
C SER A 276 -14.64 -7.86 -0.86
N ALA A 277 -15.18 -7.44 0.28
CA ALA A 277 -16.61 -7.18 0.43
C ALA A 277 -17.03 -5.88 -0.28
N PRO A 278 -18.33 -5.71 -0.59
CA PRO A 278 -18.85 -4.46 -1.13
C PRO A 278 -18.93 -3.38 -0.06
N VAL A 279 -17.78 -2.85 0.34
CA VAL A 279 -17.64 -1.74 1.31
C VAL A 279 -17.08 -0.47 0.67
N TRP A 280 -16.59 -0.56 -0.56
CA TRP A 280 -15.96 0.55 -1.24
C TRP A 280 -16.98 1.42 -1.95
N ARG A 281 -16.83 2.73 -1.83
CA ARG A 281 -17.67 3.73 -2.49
C ARG A 281 -16.92 4.35 -3.64
N PRO A 282 -17.42 4.22 -4.89
CA PRO A 282 -16.86 4.97 -6.00
C PRO A 282 -17.01 6.48 -5.78
N VAL A 283 -15.94 7.22 -6.08
CA VAL A 283 -15.94 8.69 -5.88
C VAL A 283 -16.55 9.45 -7.07
N HIS A 284 -16.79 8.77 -8.19
CA HIS A 284 -17.35 9.36 -9.41
C HIS A 284 -18.78 8.89 -9.73
N ASP A 285 -19.30 7.90 -8.99
CA ASP A 285 -20.65 7.39 -9.25
C ASP A 285 -21.70 8.37 -8.69
N PRO A 286 -22.77 8.68 -9.46
CA PRO A 286 -23.85 9.56 -9.02
C PRO A 286 -24.66 9.00 -7.84
N ASP A 287 -24.69 7.68 -7.65
CA ASP A 287 -25.37 7.06 -6.51
C ASP A 287 -24.46 7.12 -5.25
N PRO A 288 -24.80 7.95 -4.24
CA PRO A 288 -23.97 8.09 -3.06
C PRO A 288 -23.93 6.82 -2.19
N ASP A 289 -24.91 5.93 -2.36
CA ASP A 289 -25.10 4.72 -1.54
C ASP A 289 -24.58 3.45 -2.21
N GLN A 290 -24.16 3.54 -3.47
CA GLN A 290 -23.51 2.44 -4.15
C GLN A 290 -22.29 1.94 -3.36
N ARG A 291 -22.17 0.62 -3.27
CA ARG A 291 -21.02 -0.08 -2.71
C ARG A 291 -20.57 -1.17 -3.66
N VAL A 292 -19.27 -1.27 -3.87
CA VAL A 292 -18.65 -2.24 -4.77
C VAL A 292 -17.46 -2.92 -4.09
N PRO A 293 -17.09 -4.15 -4.48
CA PRO A 293 -15.80 -4.71 -4.09
C PRO A 293 -14.69 -4.01 -4.88
N TRP A 294 -13.53 -3.77 -4.27
CA TRP A 294 -12.41 -3.11 -4.98
C TRP A 294 -11.87 -3.93 -6.16
N THR A 295 -12.11 -5.24 -6.12
CA THR A 295 -11.72 -6.19 -7.16
C THR A 295 -12.65 -6.15 -8.38
N ASP A 296 -13.74 -5.38 -8.31
CA ASP A 296 -14.58 -5.16 -9.48
C ASP A 296 -13.79 -4.40 -10.56
N SER A 297 -14.15 -4.67 -11.80
CA SER A 297 -13.50 -4.16 -12.99
C SER A 297 -14.18 -2.91 -13.55
N GLY A 298 -15.20 -2.38 -12.87
CA GLY A 298 -15.85 -1.07 -13.11
C GLY A 298 -15.56 -0.45 -14.48
N HIS A 299 -16.42 -0.74 -15.44
CA HIS A 299 -16.45 -0.29 -16.84
C HIS A 299 -15.20 -0.55 -17.73
N ARG A 300 -15.49 -1.09 -18.92
CA ARG A 300 -14.54 -1.67 -19.89
C ARG A 300 -13.48 -0.63 -20.30
N GLN A 301 -12.22 -0.99 -20.13
CA GLN A 301 -11.15 -0.46 -20.99
C GLN A 301 -11.32 -1.10 -22.37
N THR A 302 -12.04 -0.42 -23.26
CA THR A 302 -11.99 -0.66 -24.72
C THR A 302 -10.86 0.13 -25.34
#